data_AF-A2ABY6-F1
#
_entry.id   AF-A2ABY6-F1
#
_cell.length_a   1.000
_cell.length_b   1.000
_cell.length_c   1.000
_cell.angle_alpha   90.00
_cell.angle_beta   90.00
_cell.angle_gamma   90.00
#
_symmetry.space_group_name_H-M   'P 1'
#
loop_
_entity.id
_entity.type
_entity.pdbx_description
1 polymer ?
#
loop_
_entity_poly.entity_id
_entity_poly.type
_entity_poly.pdbx_seq_one_letter_code
_entity_poly.pdbx_strand_id
1 'polypeptide(L)'
;HGNMYIEVCTSCIPNREYVRVFDVTERTALHRHLTGRTCHKCGTQLRDTIVHFGERGTLGQPLNWEAATEAASKADTILCLGSSLKVLKKYPRLWCMTKPPSRRPKLYIVNLQWTPKDDWAALKLHGKCDDVMQLLMNELGLEIPVYNRSHQQWVRQKRLSSEGCCCPEDFPLQLGVPCSLVSLTLLPAKAQIKT
;
A
#
# COMPACT_ATOMS: atom_id res chain seq x y z
N HIS A 1 3.47 4.85 6.25
CA HIS A 1 4.07 5.37 7.49
C HIS A 1 5.41 4.71 7.82
N GLY A 2 6.13 4.18 6.82
CA GLY A 2 7.33 3.39 7.06
C GLY A 2 7.07 1.89 7.17
N ASN A 3 8.13 1.15 7.41
CA ASN A 3 8.14 -0.30 7.60
C ASN A 3 9.16 -0.66 8.69
N MET A 4 8.71 -1.31 9.77
CA MET A 4 9.55 -1.70 10.91
C MET A 4 10.64 -2.74 10.57
N TYR A 5 10.60 -3.32 9.37
CA TYR A 5 11.62 -4.25 8.88
C TYR A 5 12.56 -3.60 7.86
N ILE A 6 12.50 -2.28 7.64
CA ILE A 6 13.35 -1.59 6.68
C ILE A 6 14.08 -0.44 7.36
N GLU A 7 15.40 -0.46 7.24
CA GLU A 7 16.29 0.65 7.59
C GLU A 7 17.05 1.13 6.34
N VAL A 8 17.43 2.40 6.32
CA VAL A 8 17.94 3.07 5.12
C VAL A 8 19.20 3.86 5.42
N CYS A 9 20.17 3.78 4.50
CA CYS A 9 21.28 4.72 4.45
C CYS A 9 20.87 5.94 3.63
N THR A 10 20.85 7.11 4.26
CA THR A 10 20.55 8.40 3.61
C THR A 10 21.81 9.16 3.17
N SER A 11 22.99 8.61 3.40
CA SER A 11 24.27 9.19 2.93
C SER A 11 24.67 8.69 1.55
N CYS A 12 24.19 7.50 1.14
CA CYS A 12 24.42 6.99 -0.19
C CYS A 12 23.48 7.66 -1.21
N ILE A 13 23.95 7.81 -2.44
CA ILE A 13 23.13 8.22 -3.58
C ILE A 13 23.20 7.11 -4.65
N PRO A 14 22.07 6.48 -5.01
CA PRO A 14 20.77 6.59 -4.34
C PRO A 14 20.81 6.05 -2.90
N ASN A 15 19.79 6.40 -2.11
CA ASN A 15 19.61 5.85 -0.76
C ASN A 15 19.60 4.31 -0.83
N ARG A 16 20.22 3.66 0.16
CA ARG A 16 20.32 2.19 0.19
C ARG A 16 19.41 1.61 1.27
N GLU A 17 18.46 0.78 0.87
CA GLU A 17 17.52 0.10 1.75
C GLU A 17 18.07 -1.25 2.24
N TYR A 18 17.80 -1.58 3.49
CA TYR A 18 18.13 -2.86 4.11
C TYR A 18 16.84 -3.46 4.67
N VAL A 19 16.34 -4.51 4.01
CA VAL A 19 15.19 -5.27 4.51
C VAL A 19 15.70 -6.32 5.50
N ARG A 20 15.17 -6.29 6.72
CA ARG A 20 15.54 -7.17 7.83
C ARG A 20 14.45 -8.20 8.13
N VAL A 21 14.82 -9.24 8.86
CA VAL A 21 13.90 -10.25 9.39
C VAL A 21 13.44 -9.95 10.82
N PHE A 22 13.97 -8.88 11.41
CA PHE A 22 13.69 -8.41 12.77
C PHE A 22 13.27 -6.93 12.74
N ASP A 23 12.70 -6.48 13.85
CA ASP A 23 12.29 -5.09 14.05
C ASP A 23 13.50 -4.16 14.16
N VAL A 24 13.59 -3.17 13.27
CA VAL A 24 14.70 -2.21 13.25
C VAL A 24 14.48 -1.04 14.22
N THR A 25 13.31 -0.95 14.83
CA THR A 25 12.82 0.23 15.58
C THR A 25 13.02 0.12 17.10
N GLU A 26 13.59 -0.96 17.61
CA GLU A 26 13.80 -1.21 19.05
C GLU A 26 14.54 -0.08 19.78
N ARG A 27 15.39 0.68 19.06
CA ARG A 27 16.20 1.79 19.61
C ARG A 27 15.77 3.16 19.11
N THR A 28 14.68 3.23 18.36
CA THR A 28 14.23 4.44 17.69
C THR A 28 12.95 4.98 18.33
N ALA A 29 12.66 6.24 18.09
CA ALA A 29 11.52 6.96 18.65
C ALA A 29 11.25 8.24 17.83
N LEU A 30 10.21 8.98 18.21
CA LEU A 30 9.94 10.33 17.71
C LEU A 30 11.24 11.17 17.70
N HIS A 31 11.58 11.70 16.53
CA HIS A 31 12.77 12.51 16.24
C HIS A 31 14.13 11.80 16.43
N ARG A 32 14.13 10.51 16.74
CA ARG A 32 15.34 9.68 16.94
C ARG A 32 15.22 8.42 16.11
N HIS A 33 15.74 8.47 14.89
CA HIS A 33 15.61 7.37 13.94
C HIS A 33 16.88 6.53 13.75
N LEU A 34 17.98 6.85 14.45
CA LEU A 34 19.24 6.11 14.29
C LEU A 34 19.09 4.72 14.90
N THR A 35 19.29 3.70 14.07
CA THR A 35 19.11 2.30 14.47
C THR A 35 20.29 1.73 15.25
N GLY A 36 21.43 2.41 15.20
CA GLY A 36 22.71 1.96 15.78
C GLY A 36 23.50 1.01 14.88
N ARG A 37 22.98 0.63 13.71
CA ARG A 37 23.70 -0.16 12.70
C ARG A 37 24.33 0.76 11.63
N THR A 38 25.31 0.25 10.90
CA THR A 38 26.06 1.00 9.88
C THR A 38 25.83 0.45 8.47
N CYS A 39 25.89 1.35 7.49
CA CYS A 39 25.79 1.02 6.08
C CYS A 39 27.00 0.20 5.63
N HIS A 40 26.77 -0.93 4.96
CA HIS A 40 27.84 -1.80 4.46
C HIS A 40 28.69 -1.16 3.34
N LYS A 41 28.21 -0.05 2.74
CA LYS A 41 28.92 0.67 1.65
C LYS A 41 29.78 1.82 2.16
N CYS A 42 29.19 2.71 2.97
CA CYS A 42 29.81 3.97 3.36
C CYS A 42 30.08 4.08 4.86
N GLY A 43 29.73 3.08 5.66
CA GLY A 43 29.96 3.05 7.11
C GLY A 43 29.09 4.00 7.94
N THR A 44 28.30 4.89 7.32
CA THR A 44 27.42 5.82 8.07
C THR A 44 26.25 5.10 8.74
N GLN A 45 25.70 5.71 9.79
CA GLN A 45 24.62 5.10 10.55
C GLN A 45 23.32 5.00 9.73
N LEU A 46 22.65 3.85 9.86
CA LEU A 46 21.35 3.57 9.25
C LEU A 46 20.22 4.16 10.08
N ARG A 47 19.16 4.58 9.40
CA ARG A 47 17.95 5.14 10.01
C ARG A 47 16.73 4.27 9.74
N ASP A 48 15.78 4.18 10.66
CA ASP A 48 14.49 3.55 10.37
C ASP A 48 13.68 4.39 9.36
N THR A 49 12.57 3.80 8.90
CA THR A 49 11.67 4.42 7.92
C THR A 49 10.35 4.92 8.51
N ILE A 50 10.17 4.79 9.82
CA ILE A 50 8.92 5.09 10.51
C ILE A 50 8.69 6.60 10.54
N VAL A 51 7.46 7.00 10.26
CA VAL A 51 7.02 8.40 10.37
C VAL A 51 6.04 8.48 11.52
N HIS A 52 6.49 9.04 12.65
CA HIS A 52 5.64 9.25 13.81
C HIS A 52 4.65 10.40 13.60
N PHE A 53 3.64 10.47 14.45
CA PHE A 53 2.75 11.62 14.49
C PHE A 53 3.55 12.91 14.77
N GLY A 54 3.29 13.95 13.97
CA GLY A 54 4.05 15.21 14.05
C GLY A 54 5.28 15.25 13.14
N GLU A 55 5.64 14.13 12.51
CA GLU A 55 6.77 14.07 11.58
C GLU A 55 6.36 14.15 10.12
N ARG A 56 7.32 14.57 9.30
CA ARG A 56 7.23 14.52 7.84
C ARG A 56 8.13 13.42 7.33
N GLY A 57 7.56 12.49 6.57
CA GLY A 57 8.33 11.51 5.82
C GLY A 57 9.15 12.18 4.71
N THR A 58 10.47 12.02 4.76
CA THR A 58 11.41 12.61 3.78
C THR A 58 12.02 11.57 2.85
N LEU A 59 11.87 10.28 3.15
CA LEU A 59 12.40 9.19 2.35
C LEU A 59 11.55 8.96 1.09
N GLY A 60 12.21 8.74 -0.06
CA GLY A 60 11.53 8.31 -1.28
C GLY A 60 10.93 6.92 -1.10
N GLN A 61 11.77 5.91 -0.89
CA GLN A 61 11.35 4.56 -0.51
C GLN A 61 11.59 4.32 0.99
N PRO A 62 10.75 3.53 1.67
CA PRO A 62 9.58 2.80 1.17
C PRO A 62 8.27 3.62 1.20
N LEU A 63 8.33 4.93 1.42
CA LEU A 63 7.12 5.76 1.58
C LEU A 63 6.34 5.94 0.28
N ASN A 64 7.06 6.09 -0.83
CA ASN A 64 6.59 6.16 -2.22
C ASN A 64 5.30 6.97 -2.42
N TRP A 65 5.27 8.18 -1.86
CA TRP A 65 4.06 9.02 -1.86
C TRP A 65 3.65 9.50 -3.26
N GLU A 66 4.64 9.64 -4.15
CA GLU A 66 4.43 10.01 -5.54
C GLU A 66 3.63 8.94 -6.29
N ALA A 67 4.09 7.68 -6.27
CA ALA A 67 3.37 6.59 -6.92
C ALA A 67 1.97 6.37 -6.31
N ALA A 68 1.83 6.51 -4.98
CA ALA A 68 0.52 6.43 -4.33
C ALA A 68 -0.43 7.53 -4.82
N THR A 69 0.07 8.75 -4.98
CA THR A 69 -0.71 9.88 -5.49
C THR A 69 -1.07 9.70 -6.96
N GLU A 70 -0.13 9.20 -7.78
CA GLU A 70 -0.36 8.93 -9.18
C GLU A 70 -1.41 7.84 -9.39
N ALA A 71 -1.30 6.72 -8.66
CA ALA A 71 -2.29 5.65 -8.71
C ALA A 71 -3.68 6.16 -8.30
N ALA A 72 -3.77 6.92 -7.21
CA ALA A 72 -5.02 7.54 -6.77
C ALA A 72 -5.62 8.48 -7.85
N SER A 73 -4.77 9.21 -8.59
CA SER A 73 -5.23 10.10 -9.64
C SER A 73 -5.84 9.38 -10.85
N LYS A 74 -5.42 8.14 -11.11
CA LYS A 74 -5.90 7.30 -12.22
C LYS A 74 -7.07 6.40 -11.81
N ALA A 75 -7.26 6.17 -10.51
CA ALA A 75 -8.31 5.31 -10.00
C ALA A 75 -9.72 5.83 -10.32
N ASP A 76 -10.61 4.90 -10.66
CA ASP A 76 -12.07 5.09 -10.71
C ASP A 76 -12.77 4.58 -9.44
N THR A 77 -12.06 3.78 -8.64
CA THR A 77 -12.55 3.11 -7.44
C THR A 77 -11.48 3.13 -6.36
N ILE A 78 -11.86 3.44 -5.12
CA ILE A 78 -11.00 3.34 -3.94
C ILE A 78 -11.67 2.40 -2.94
N LEU A 79 -10.98 1.34 -2.55
CA LEU A 79 -11.39 0.42 -1.49
C LEU A 79 -10.50 0.64 -0.26
N CYS A 80 -11.10 1.06 0.85
CA CYS A 80 -10.43 1.22 2.14
C CYS A 80 -10.74 0.02 3.04
N LEU A 81 -9.71 -0.72 3.45
CA LEU A 81 -9.82 -1.90 4.31
C LEU A 81 -9.19 -1.60 5.69
N GLY A 82 -9.96 -1.74 6.76
CA GLY A 82 -9.44 -1.76 8.13
C GLY A 82 -8.74 -0.47 8.58
N SER A 83 -9.04 0.67 7.95
CA SER A 83 -8.45 1.96 8.27
C SER A 83 -9.50 2.90 8.85
N SER A 84 -9.18 3.53 9.99
CA SER A 84 -10.02 4.59 10.57
C SER A 84 -10.02 5.88 9.74
N LEU A 85 -9.14 6.00 8.74
CA LEU A 85 -8.94 7.17 7.88
C LEU A 85 -8.67 8.50 8.64
N LYS A 86 -8.43 8.47 9.96
CA LYS A 86 -8.23 9.68 10.78
C LYS A 86 -7.04 10.52 10.32
N VAL A 87 -5.98 9.86 9.87
CA VAL A 87 -4.80 10.50 9.27
C VAL A 87 -5.06 10.85 7.82
N LEU A 88 -5.52 9.87 7.03
CA LEU A 88 -5.67 10.00 5.58
C LEU A 88 -6.72 11.03 5.16
N LYS A 89 -7.71 11.37 6.00
CA LYS A 89 -8.75 12.36 5.68
C LYS A 89 -8.19 13.73 5.26
N LYS A 90 -6.99 14.09 5.73
CA LYS A 90 -6.31 15.36 5.45
C LYS A 90 -5.47 15.37 4.16
N TYR A 91 -5.45 14.28 3.39
CA TYR A 91 -4.62 14.15 2.19
C TYR A 91 -5.47 14.30 0.91
N PRO A 92 -5.73 15.53 0.43
CA PRO A 92 -6.69 15.79 -0.65
C PRO A 92 -6.34 15.10 -1.98
N ARG A 93 -5.05 14.87 -2.23
CA ARG A 93 -4.58 14.21 -3.47
C ARG A 93 -5.01 12.74 -3.55
N LEU A 94 -5.06 12.02 -2.42
CA LEU A 94 -5.55 10.64 -2.39
C LEU A 94 -7.03 10.54 -2.73
N TRP A 95 -7.81 11.57 -2.39
CA TRP A 95 -9.26 11.59 -2.58
C TRP A 95 -9.69 12.30 -3.86
N CYS A 96 -8.75 12.60 -4.76
CA CYS A 96 -9.00 13.34 -6.01
C CYS A 96 -9.82 14.62 -5.80
N MET A 97 -9.55 15.37 -4.72
CA MET A 97 -10.36 16.54 -4.35
C MET A 97 -10.35 17.66 -5.39
N THR A 98 -9.34 17.69 -6.26
CA THR A 98 -9.22 18.62 -7.38
C THR A 98 -10.19 18.30 -8.53
N LYS A 99 -10.74 17.08 -8.58
CA LYS A 99 -11.75 16.68 -9.55
C LYS A 99 -13.15 17.10 -9.05
N PRO A 100 -14.08 17.45 -9.96
CA PRO A 100 -15.48 17.67 -9.59
C PRO A 100 -16.08 16.37 -9.00
N PRO A 101 -17.06 16.44 -8.08
CA PRO A 101 -17.61 15.27 -7.40
C PRO A 101 -18.02 14.12 -8.32
N SER A 102 -18.60 14.43 -9.48
CA SER A 102 -19.01 13.43 -10.49
C SER A 102 -17.87 12.66 -11.16
N ARG A 103 -16.63 13.18 -11.08
CA ARG A 103 -15.42 12.56 -11.66
C ARG A 103 -14.47 12.02 -10.58
N ARG A 104 -14.91 11.99 -9.32
CA ARG A 104 -14.14 11.39 -8.23
C ARG A 104 -14.34 9.87 -8.25
N PRO A 105 -13.34 9.09 -7.80
CA PRO A 105 -13.47 7.66 -7.70
C PRO A 105 -14.58 7.27 -6.71
N LYS A 106 -15.27 6.17 -6.99
CA LYS A 106 -16.24 5.59 -6.05
C LYS A 106 -15.49 5.06 -4.83
N LEU A 107 -15.89 5.54 -3.65
CA LEU A 107 -15.26 5.15 -2.39
C LEU A 107 -16.05 4.02 -1.74
N TYR A 108 -15.37 2.93 -1.44
CA TYR A 108 -15.88 1.78 -0.69
C TYR A 108 -15.08 1.62 0.59
N ILE A 109 -15.77 1.40 1.72
CA ILE A 109 -15.13 1.31 3.03
C ILE A 109 -15.55 0.02 3.72
N VAL A 110 -14.58 -0.77 4.15
CA VAL A 110 -14.78 -1.92 5.02
C VAL A 110 -14.10 -1.62 6.34
N ASN A 111 -14.89 -1.34 7.38
CA ASN A 111 -14.37 -1.06 8.70
C ASN A 111 -15.42 -1.34 9.76
N LEU A 112 -15.01 -1.93 10.89
CA LEU A 112 -15.90 -2.16 12.02
C LEU A 112 -16.37 -0.84 12.66
N GLN A 113 -15.49 0.15 12.70
CA GLN A 113 -15.73 1.44 13.34
C GLN A 113 -16.12 2.53 12.33
N TRP A 114 -16.65 3.63 12.85
CA TRP A 114 -16.89 4.86 12.09
C TRP A 114 -15.61 5.41 11.45
N THR A 115 -15.74 6.00 10.26
CA THR A 115 -14.65 6.72 9.58
C THR A 115 -15.10 8.14 9.16
N PRO A 116 -14.18 9.12 9.10
CA PRO A 116 -14.47 10.50 8.70
C PRO A 116 -14.82 10.67 7.21
N LYS A 117 -14.91 9.58 6.44
CA LYS A 117 -15.28 9.59 5.02
C LYS A 117 -16.52 8.75 4.72
N ASP A 118 -17.22 8.28 5.76
CA ASP A 118 -18.42 7.45 5.60
C ASP A 118 -19.48 8.15 4.72
N ASP A 119 -19.72 9.44 4.92
CA ASP A 119 -20.70 10.23 4.15
C ASP A 119 -20.33 10.39 2.67
N TRP A 120 -19.08 10.11 2.29
CA TRP A 120 -18.61 10.18 0.91
C TRP A 120 -18.51 8.80 0.26
N ALA A 121 -18.70 7.73 1.04
CA ALA A 121 -18.62 6.37 0.54
C ALA A 121 -19.89 6.03 -0.26
N ALA A 122 -19.71 5.41 -1.42
CA ALA A 122 -20.80 4.80 -2.18
C ALA A 122 -21.38 3.60 -1.43
N LEU A 123 -20.53 2.88 -0.67
CA LEU A 123 -20.92 1.78 0.19
C LEU A 123 -19.95 1.67 1.36
N LYS A 124 -20.52 1.50 2.56
CA LYS A 124 -19.79 1.16 3.77
C LYS A 124 -20.27 -0.19 4.30
N LEU A 125 -19.33 -1.09 4.53
CA LEU A 125 -19.56 -2.40 5.12
C LEU A 125 -18.98 -2.43 6.53
N HIS A 126 -19.85 -2.72 7.49
CA HIS A 126 -19.50 -2.93 8.89
C HIS A 126 -19.17 -4.41 9.14
N GLY A 127 -17.98 -4.84 8.70
CA GLY A 127 -17.56 -6.24 8.78
C GLY A 127 -16.05 -6.39 8.97
N LYS A 128 -15.63 -7.62 9.30
CA LYS A 128 -14.21 -7.98 9.28
C LYS A 128 -13.72 -7.98 7.84
N CYS A 129 -12.52 -7.47 7.61
CA CYS A 129 -11.96 -7.40 6.25
C CYS A 129 -11.81 -8.78 5.62
N ASP A 130 -11.39 -9.78 6.39
CA ASP A 130 -11.19 -11.15 5.89
C ASP A 130 -12.51 -11.75 5.38
N ASP A 131 -13.60 -11.64 6.15
CA ASP A 131 -14.92 -12.15 5.76
C ASP A 131 -15.41 -11.47 4.47
N VAL A 132 -15.29 -10.14 4.38
CA VAL A 132 -15.71 -9.37 3.21
C VAL A 132 -14.85 -9.72 1.99
N MET A 133 -13.54 -9.83 2.15
CA MET A 133 -12.63 -10.16 1.06
C MET A 133 -12.83 -11.61 0.58
N GLN A 134 -13.15 -12.55 1.47
CA GLN A 134 -13.48 -13.91 1.07
C GLN A 134 -14.73 -13.96 0.19
N LEU A 135 -15.80 -13.26 0.59
CA LEU A 135 -17.03 -13.18 -0.21
C LEU A 135 -16.78 -12.49 -1.55
N LEU A 136 -16.01 -11.40 -1.56
CA LEU A 136 -15.64 -10.70 -2.78
C LEU A 136 -14.83 -11.58 -3.74
N MET A 137 -13.83 -12.29 -3.23
CA MET A 137 -13.00 -13.18 -4.04
C MET A 137 -13.82 -14.33 -4.63
N ASN A 138 -14.76 -14.89 -3.85
CA ASN A 138 -15.70 -15.90 -4.34
C ASN A 138 -16.60 -15.36 -5.46
N GLU A 139 -17.15 -14.16 -5.31
CA GLU A 139 -17.98 -13.51 -6.34
C GLU A 139 -17.19 -13.22 -7.62
N LEU A 140 -15.91 -12.86 -7.48
CA LEU A 140 -15.00 -12.65 -8.62
C LEU A 140 -14.50 -13.96 -9.25
N GLY A 141 -14.78 -15.12 -8.64
CA GLY A 141 -14.25 -16.41 -9.07
C GLY A 141 -12.73 -16.51 -8.93
N LEU A 142 -12.14 -15.80 -7.96
CA LEU A 142 -10.69 -15.78 -7.71
C LEU A 142 -10.36 -16.57 -6.44
N GLU A 143 -9.41 -17.50 -6.56
CA GLU A 143 -8.88 -18.23 -5.40
C GLU A 143 -7.91 -17.35 -4.59
N ILE A 144 -8.01 -17.43 -3.27
CA ILE A 144 -7.05 -16.78 -2.37
C ILE A 144 -5.80 -17.66 -2.26
N PRO A 145 -4.62 -17.19 -2.70
CA PRO A 145 -3.42 -18.02 -2.69
C PRO A 145 -2.92 -18.29 -1.26
N VAL A 146 -2.40 -19.49 -1.03
CA VAL A 146 -1.78 -19.86 0.25
C VAL A 146 -0.47 -19.09 0.43
N TYR A 147 -0.31 -18.44 1.58
CA TYR A 147 0.92 -17.72 1.89
C TYR A 147 2.11 -18.67 2.05
N ASN A 148 3.17 -18.41 1.27
CA ASN A 148 4.43 -19.14 1.36
C ASN A 148 5.57 -18.24 1.86
N ARG A 149 6.09 -18.56 3.06
CA ARG A 149 7.18 -17.80 3.69
C ARG A 149 8.47 -17.81 2.87
N SER A 150 8.80 -18.91 2.19
CA SER A 150 10.04 -18.99 1.39
C SER A 150 9.97 -18.06 0.17
N HIS A 151 8.78 -17.90 -0.42
CA HIS A 151 8.57 -16.94 -1.50
C HIS A 151 8.79 -15.50 -1.04
N GLN A 152 8.35 -15.15 0.18
CA GLN A 152 8.62 -13.82 0.74
C GLN A 152 10.12 -13.56 0.93
N GLN A 153 10.89 -14.57 1.38
CA GLN A 153 12.34 -14.46 1.50
C GLN A 153 13.00 -14.25 0.13
N TRP A 154 12.54 -14.95 -0.90
CA TRP A 154 13.01 -14.75 -2.27
C TRP A 154 12.73 -13.35 -2.81
N VAL A 155 11.51 -12.82 -2.64
CA VAL A 155 11.17 -11.43 -3.05
C VAL A 155 12.07 -10.41 -2.33
N ARG A 156 12.34 -10.64 -1.05
CA ARG A 156 13.27 -9.80 -0.26
C ARG A 156 14.70 -9.88 -0.80
N GLN A 157 15.16 -11.07 -1.18
CA GLN A 157 16.50 -11.29 -1.74
C GLN A 157 16.66 -10.62 -3.11
N LYS A 158 15.66 -10.72 -3.99
CA LYS A 158 15.69 -10.08 -5.32
C LYS A 158 15.77 -8.56 -5.24
N ARG A 159 15.02 -7.93 -4.32
CA ARG A 159 15.09 -6.47 -4.08
C ARG A 159 16.47 -6.01 -3.58
N LEU A 160 17.22 -6.90 -2.93
CA LEU A 160 18.60 -6.63 -2.47
C LEU A 160 19.65 -6.82 -3.59
N SER A 161 19.37 -7.64 -4.61
CA SER A 161 20.31 -7.96 -5.69
C SER A 161 20.19 -7.09 -6.94
N SER A 162 19.08 -6.37 -7.15
CA SER A 162 18.98 -5.40 -8.23
C SER A 162 19.43 -4.01 -7.74
N GLU A 163 20.52 -3.47 -8.30
CA GLU A 163 20.89 -2.04 -8.16
C GLU A 163 19.90 -1.09 -8.88
N GLY A 164 18.67 -1.53 -9.14
CA GLY A 164 17.65 -0.79 -9.86
C GLY A 164 16.25 -1.26 -9.48
N CYS A 165 15.30 -0.33 -9.56
CA CYS A 165 13.86 -0.53 -9.43
C CYS A 165 13.43 -1.90 -9.98
N CYS A 166 12.80 -2.75 -9.17
CA CYS A 166 12.09 -3.91 -9.73
C CYS A 166 10.92 -3.38 -10.58
N CYS A 167 11.02 -3.58 -11.89
CA CYS A 167 9.88 -3.47 -12.79
C CYS A 167 8.82 -4.51 -12.40
N PRO A 168 7.51 -4.22 -12.56
CA PRO A 168 6.43 -5.15 -12.26
C PRO A 168 6.44 -6.45 -13.09
N GLU A 169 7.20 -6.49 -14.19
CA GLU A 169 7.26 -7.59 -15.16
C GLU A 169 7.96 -8.86 -14.63
N ASP A 170 8.73 -8.77 -13.55
CA ASP A 170 9.47 -9.91 -12.96
C ASP A 170 8.67 -10.72 -11.94
N PHE A 171 7.36 -10.48 -11.82
CA PHE A 171 6.46 -11.31 -11.02
C PHE A 171 6.14 -12.61 -11.77
N PRO A 172 6.57 -13.80 -11.31
CA PRO A 172 5.85 -15.01 -11.64
C PRO A 172 4.55 -14.99 -10.81
N LEU A 173 3.58 -14.19 -11.25
CA LEU A 173 2.19 -14.49 -10.94
C LEU A 173 1.89 -15.79 -11.67
N GLN A 174 2.04 -16.90 -10.97
CA GLN A 174 1.36 -18.16 -11.29
C GLN A 174 -0.16 -18.04 -11.05
N LEU A 175 -0.71 -16.85 -11.24
CA LEU A 175 -2.10 -16.58 -11.52
C LEU A 175 -2.08 -16.05 -12.95
N GLY A 176 -2.38 -16.92 -13.91
CA GLY A 176 -2.42 -16.63 -15.34
C GLY A 176 -3.53 -15.64 -15.72
N VAL A 177 -3.49 -14.44 -15.17
CA VAL A 177 -4.30 -13.31 -15.63
C VAL A 177 -3.31 -12.31 -16.24
N PRO A 178 -3.11 -12.33 -17.57
CA PRO A 178 -2.29 -11.31 -18.21
C PRO A 178 -2.91 -9.94 -17.93
N CYS A 179 -2.06 -8.95 -17.66
CA CYS A 179 -2.44 -7.57 -17.38
C CYS A 179 -3.26 -6.92 -18.53
N SER A 180 -3.29 -7.55 -19.70
CA SER A 180 -4.11 -7.18 -20.85
C SER A 180 -5.57 -7.64 -20.79
N LEU A 181 -5.98 -8.44 -19.80
CA LEU A 181 -7.36 -8.96 -19.67
C LEU A 181 -8.24 -8.23 -18.65
N VAL A 182 -7.75 -7.15 -18.02
CA VAL A 182 -8.65 -6.18 -17.34
C VAL A 182 -9.24 -5.21 -18.39
N SER A 183 -9.77 -5.77 -19.46
CA SER A 183 -10.75 -5.13 -20.33
C SER A 183 -11.98 -6.04 -20.33
N LEU A 184 -12.53 -6.27 -19.14
CA LEU A 184 -13.91 -6.69 -19.02
C LEU A 184 -14.74 -5.52 -19.53
N THR A 185 -15.10 -5.62 -20.80
CA THR A 185 -16.25 -4.97 -21.38
C THR A 185 -17.41 -5.26 -20.44
N LEU A 186 -17.74 -4.28 -19.60
CA LEU A 186 -19.02 -4.19 -18.90
C LEU A 186 -20.09 -4.06 -19.98
N LEU A 187 -20.50 -5.21 -20.53
CA LEU A 187 -21.84 -5.34 -21.09
C LEU A 187 -22.83 -5.03 -19.97
N PRO A 188 -23.82 -4.16 -20.21
CA PRO A 188 -24.69 -3.67 -19.15
C PRO A 188 -25.65 -4.77 -18.74
N ALA A 189 -25.34 -5.49 -17.66
CA ALA A 189 -26.33 -6.30 -16.97
C ALA A 189 -27.30 -5.34 -16.25
N LYS A 190 -28.46 -5.10 -16.87
CA LYS A 190 -29.63 -4.48 -16.22
C LYS A 190 -30.07 -5.39 -15.06
N ALA A 191 -29.60 -5.11 -13.85
CA ALA A 191 -30.23 -5.63 -12.65
C ALA A 191 -31.41 -4.70 -12.31
N GLN A 192 -32.62 -5.12 -12.69
CA GLN A 192 -33.85 -4.61 -12.11
C GLN A 192 -33.86 -5.00 -10.63
N ILE A 193 -33.86 -4.01 -9.73
CA ILE A 193 -34.30 -4.22 -8.36
C ILE A 193 -35.77 -3.81 -8.32
N LYS A 194 -36.64 -4.82 -8.20
CA LYS A 194 -38.04 -4.66 -7.83
C LYS A 194 -38.14 -4.49 -6.32
N THR A 195 -39.10 -3.63 -5.96
CA THR A 195 -39.64 -3.21 -4.65
C THR A 195 -38.70 -2.43 -3.75
#